data_AF-A0A2G9TY33-F1
#
_entry.id   AF-A0A2G9TY33-F1
#
_cell.length_a   1.000
_cell.length_b   1.000
_cell.length_c   1.000
_cell.angle_alpha   90.00
_cell.angle_beta   90.00
_cell.angle_gamma   90.00
#
_symmetry.space_group_name_H-M   'P 1'
#
loop_
_entity.id
_entity.type
_entity.pdbx_description
1 polymer ?
#
loop_
_entity_poly.entity_id
_entity_poly.type
_entity_poly.pdbx_seq_one_letter_code
_entity_poly.pdbx_strand_id
1 'polypeptide(L)'
;MAALRSGMMFHCVGPDIANVTNRADCLEDPRNKWVNHRYNFDNLGQALMSLFVLSSKDGWVSIMYQGIDAVGVDIQPIENYNEWRMIYFISFLLLVGFFVLNMFVGVVVENFHKCKEALEKEMREKAREKRLQRKLKRQKYEESVAGRKKKVKKNQPYWHNYGTTRMFLNGVVTSKYFDLAIAAVIEEQSSGFKGSGHAGHITNSCWLA
;
A
#
# COMPACT_ATOMS: atom_id res chain seq x y z
N MET A 1 -11.29 -3.10 38.76
CA MET A 1 -12.70 -3.39 38.42
C MET A 1 -13.42 -4.26 39.45
N ALA A 2 -12.75 -5.09 40.26
CA ALA A 2 -13.42 -6.04 41.18
C ALA A 2 -14.09 -5.42 42.44
N ALA A 3 -14.31 -4.10 42.48
CA ALA A 3 -14.82 -3.41 43.67
C ALA A 3 -16.30 -2.96 43.56
N LEU A 4 -16.85 -2.79 42.35
CA LEU A 4 -18.28 -2.50 42.19
C LEU A 4 -19.04 -3.80 42.02
N ARG A 5 -19.66 -4.25 43.10
CA ARG A 5 -20.57 -5.39 43.11
C ARG A 5 -22.00 -4.88 42.94
N SER A 6 -22.89 -5.76 42.50
CA SER A 6 -24.32 -5.49 42.56
C SER A 6 -24.74 -5.08 43.98
N GLY A 7 -25.63 -4.10 44.07
CA GLY A 7 -26.22 -3.59 45.31
C GLY A 7 -25.53 -2.37 45.92
N MET A 8 -24.41 -1.90 45.35
CA MET A 8 -23.59 -0.85 45.97
C MET A 8 -23.87 0.59 45.49
N MET A 9 -24.68 0.76 44.43
CA MET A 9 -24.91 2.06 43.77
C MET A 9 -26.27 2.68 44.11
N PHE A 10 -26.78 2.36 45.30
CA PHE A 10 -28.01 2.95 45.81
C PHE A 10 -27.72 4.19 46.65
N HIS A 11 -28.64 5.15 46.63
CA HIS A 11 -28.59 6.36 47.43
C HIS A 11 -29.99 6.78 47.86
N CYS A 12 -30.06 7.48 48.99
CA CYS A 12 -31.28 8.11 49.47
C CYS A 12 -31.54 9.44 48.75
N VAL A 13 -32.79 9.68 48.38
CA VAL A 13 -33.27 10.95 47.79
C VAL A 13 -34.49 11.43 48.58
N GLY A 14 -34.46 12.68 49.03
CA GLY A 14 -35.51 13.30 49.84
C GLY A 14 -35.13 14.69 50.35
N PRO A 15 -35.98 15.34 51.16
CA PRO A 15 -35.74 16.69 51.68
C PRO A 15 -34.66 16.76 52.77
N ASP A 16 -34.53 15.72 53.61
CA ASP A 16 -33.69 15.72 54.82
C ASP A 16 -32.71 14.52 54.79
N ILE A 17 -31.63 14.60 53.98
CA ILE A 17 -30.69 13.48 53.75
C ILE A 17 -29.40 13.58 54.59
N ALA A 18 -29.13 14.72 55.22
CA ALA A 18 -27.82 15.04 55.83
C ALA A 18 -27.37 14.07 56.94
N ASN A 19 -28.31 13.41 57.63
CA ASN A 19 -28.02 12.49 58.74
C ASN A 19 -28.27 11.00 58.41
N VAL A 20 -28.55 10.67 57.15
CA VAL A 20 -28.88 9.30 56.72
C VAL A 20 -27.59 8.53 56.42
N THR A 21 -27.34 7.44 57.14
CA THR A 21 -26.12 6.62 56.94
C THR A 21 -26.38 5.31 56.21
N ASN A 22 -27.56 4.73 56.42
CA ASN A 22 -27.94 3.45 55.83
C ASN A 22 -29.33 3.50 55.18
N ARG A 23 -29.65 2.44 54.44
CA ARG A 23 -30.98 2.26 53.83
C ARG A 23 -32.11 2.28 54.87
N ALA A 24 -31.90 1.70 56.06
CA ALA A 24 -32.91 1.67 57.11
C ALA A 24 -33.28 3.09 57.57
N ASP A 25 -32.27 3.92 57.84
CA ASP A 25 -32.44 5.33 58.22
C ASP A 25 -33.16 6.12 57.11
N CYS A 26 -32.85 5.85 55.85
CA CYS A 26 -33.54 6.48 54.71
C CYS A 26 -35.04 6.14 54.69
N LEU A 27 -35.42 4.92 55.08
CA LEU A 27 -36.80 4.44 55.05
C LEU A 27 -37.59 4.79 56.32
N GLU A 28 -36.95 5.36 57.34
CA GLU A 28 -37.63 5.87 58.55
C GLU A 28 -38.54 7.06 58.20
N ASP A 29 -38.06 7.93 57.29
CA ASP A 29 -38.83 9.04 56.76
C ASP A 29 -39.67 8.62 55.54
N PRO A 30 -41.01 8.75 55.57
CA PRO A 30 -41.88 8.35 54.45
C PRO A 30 -41.74 9.24 53.20
N ARG A 31 -41.03 10.37 53.31
CA ARG A 31 -40.75 11.30 52.19
C ARG A 31 -39.50 10.90 51.40
N ASN A 32 -38.63 10.09 51.98
CA ASN A 32 -37.36 9.69 51.40
C ASN A 32 -37.54 8.42 50.54
N LYS A 33 -36.68 8.27 49.53
CA LYS A 33 -36.68 7.12 48.62
C LYS A 33 -35.27 6.59 48.43
N TRP A 34 -35.11 5.29 48.61
CA TRP A 34 -33.87 4.58 48.29
C TRP A 34 -33.86 4.17 46.82
N VAL A 35 -33.09 4.87 46.00
CA VAL A 35 -33.09 4.72 44.54
C VAL A 35 -31.71 4.34 44.03
N ASN A 36 -31.68 3.62 42.92
CA ASN A 36 -30.44 3.22 42.27
C ASN A 36 -30.00 4.27 41.25
N HIS A 37 -28.69 4.42 41.04
CA HIS A 37 -28.18 5.22 39.94
C HIS A 37 -28.59 4.64 38.58
N ARG A 38 -28.76 5.54 37.60
CA ARG A 38 -29.15 5.19 36.22
C ARG A 38 -28.16 4.24 35.55
N TYR A 39 -26.87 4.40 35.85
CA TYR A 39 -25.78 3.56 35.37
C TYR A 39 -25.28 2.71 36.54
N ASN A 40 -25.68 1.45 36.59
CA ASN A 40 -25.33 0.51 37.66
C ASN A 40 -24.80 -0.83 37.12
N PHE A 41 -24.37 -1.69 38.04
CA PHE A 41 -23.80 -3.02 37.77
C PHE A 41 -24.65 -4.17 38.34
N ASP A 42 -25.95 -3.97 38.52
CA ASP A 42 -26.83 -5.01 39.11
C ASP A 42 -27.22 -6.10 38.12
N ASN A 43 -27.37 -5.72 36.85
CA ASN A 43 -27.77 -6.61 35.77
C ASN A 43 -26.76 -6.56 34.64
N LEU A 44 -26.61 -7.66 33.90
CA LEU A 44 -25.69 -7.73 32.76
C LEU A 44 -25.95 -6.61 31.74
N GLY A 45 -27.21 -6.36 31.38
CA GLY A 45 -27.57 -5.31 30.43
C GLY A 45 -27.21 -3.91 30.91
N GLN A 46 -27.46 -3.60 32.19
CA GLN A 46 -27.10 -2.31 32.77
C GLN A 46 -25.58 -2.16 32.91
N ALA A 47 -24.89 -3.23 33.29
CA ALA A 47 -23.43 -3.26 33.33
C ALA A 47 -22.84 -2.97 31.94
N LEU A 48 -23.38 -3.58 30.88
CA LEU A 48 -22.94 -3.31 29.51
C LEU A 48 -23.20 -1.86 29.09
N MET A 49 -24.36 -1.29 29.44
CA MET A 49 -24.65 0.13 29.18
C MET A 49 -23.67 1.05 29.93
N SER A 50 -23.42 0.79 31.21
CA SER A 50 -22.45 1.54 32.02
C SER A 50 -21.03 1.42 31.46
N LEU A 51 -20.62 0.22 31.06
CA LEU A 51 -19.32 -0.04 30.42
C LEU A 51 -19.19 0.65 29.06
N PHE A 52 -20.26 0.68 28.27
CA PHE A 52 -20.27 1.37 26.98
C PHE A 52 -20.04 2.88 27.17
N VAL A 53 -20.75 3.51 28.11
CA VAL A 53 -20.57 4.93 28.44
C VAL A 53 -19.18 5.21 29.03
N LEU A 54 -18.67 4.33 29.89
CA LEU A 54 -17.27 4.41 30.37
C LEU A 54 -16.26 4.33 29.22
N SER A 55 -16.54 3.52 28.20
CA SER A 55 -15.66 3.35 27.03
C SER A 55 -15.69 4.54 26.07
N SER A 56 -16.85 5.20 25.92
CA SER A 56 -17.01 6.37 25.04
C SER A 56 -16.34 7.63 25.60
N LYS A 57 -15.93 7.63 26.87
CA LYS A 57 -15.41 8.80 27.60
C LYS A 57 -16.37 10.00 27.60
N ASP A 58 -17.65 9.77 27.41
CA ASP A 58 -18.68 10.79 27.57
C ASP A 58 -19.50 10.51 28.83
N GLY A 59 -19.71 11.50 29.70
CA GLY A 59 -20.42 11.33 30.97
C GLY A 59 -19.78 10.38 32.00
N TRP A 60 -18.63 9.76 31.70
CA TRP A 60 -17.94 8.78 32.57
C TRP A 60 -17.53 9.31 33.94
N VAL A 61 -17.28 10.61 34.06
CA VAL A 61 -16.89 11.27 35.32
C VAL A 61 -17.97 11.10 36.39
N SER A 62 -19.24 11.18 36.02
CA SER A 62 -20.35 10.97 36.97
C SER A 62 -20.41 9.53 37.49
N ILE A 63 -20.16 8.55 36.62
CA ILE A 63 -20.12 7.12 36.96
C ILE A 63 -18.89 6.82 37.84
N MET A 64 -17.77 7.49 37.57
CA MET A 64 -16.56 7.40 38.38
C MET A 64 -16.81 7.86 39.82
N TYR A 65 -17.40 9.04 40.01
CA TYR A 65 -17.69 9.54 41.36
C TYR A 65 -18.66 8.61 42.11
N GLN A 66 -19.75 8.20 41.46
CA GLN A 66 -20.70 7.22 42.03
C GLN A 66 -20.01 5.90 42.42
N GLY A 67 -18.99 5.46 41.67
CA GLY A 67 -18.22 4.27 41.99
C GLY A 67 -17.18 4.45 43.10
N ILE A 68 -16.61 5.65 43.26
CA ILE A 68 -15.64 5.96 44.34
C ILE A 68 -16.36 6.06 45.68
N ASP A 69 -17.53 6.72 45.68
CA ASP A 69 -18.35 7.00 46.86
C ASP A 69 -19.15 5.78 47.33
N ALA A 70 -19.27 4.73 46.50
CA ALA A 70 -19.87 3.46 46.86
C ALA A 70 -19.01 2.72 47.90
N VAL A 71 -19.47 2.73 49.16
CA VAL A 71 -18.74 2.15 50.31
C VAL A 71 -19.22 0.75 50.71
N GLY A 72 -20.46 0.38 50.38
CA GLY A 72 -21.05 -0.90 50.77
C GLY A 72 -22.46 -1.11 50.21
N VAL A 73 -23.01 -2.29 50.42
CA VAL A 73 -24.43 -2.58 50.10
C VAL A 73 -25.30 -2.00 51.21
N ASP A 74 -26.39 -1.31 50.84
CA ASP A 74 -27.33 -0.65 51.76
C ASP A 74 -26.74 0.48 52.64
N ILE A 75 -25.55 0.98 52.29
CA ILE A 75 -24.89 2.11 52.94
C ILE A 75 -24.98 3.33 52.03
N GLN A 76 -25.29 4.50 52.59
CA GLN A 76 -25.31 5.76 51.84
C GLN A 76 -23.90 6.07 51.31
N PRO A 77 -23.75 6.52 50.04
CA PRO A 77 -22.45 6.92 49.52
C PRO A 77 -21.80 8.00 50.39
N ILE A 78 -20.51 7.82 50.69
CA ILE A 78 -19.74 8.73 51.55
C ILE A 78 -18.68 9.40 50.67
N GLU A 79 -18.82 10.71 50.50
CA GLU A 79 -17.82 11.52 49.80
C GLU A 79 -16.50 11.51 50.58
N ASN A 80 -15.38 11.46 49.85
CA ASN A 80 -14.03 11.53 50.40
C ASN A 80 -13.67 10.44 51.43
N TYR A 81 -14.31 9.26 51.37
CA TYR A 81 -13.99 8.14 52.28
C TYR A 81 -12.50 7.74 52.23
N ASN A 82 -11.88 7.73 51.04
CA ASN A 82 -10.45 7.53 50.88
C ASN A 82 -9.96 8.16 49.57
N GLU A 83 -9.21 9.26 49.67
CA GLU A 83 -8.68 10.00 48.51
C GLU A 83 -7.77 9.13 47.63
N TRP A 84 -7.05 8.16 48.20
CA TRP A 84 -6.18 7.25 47.44
C TRP A 84 -6.96 6.31 46.51
N ARG A 85 -8.22 6.02 46.85
CA ARG A 85 -9.11 5.20 46.00
C ARG A 85 -9.39 5.89 44.66
N MET A 86 -9.51 7.22 44.67
CA MET A 86 -9.72 8.02 43.46
C MET A 86 -8.54 7.90 42.51
N ILE A 87 -7.31 8.09 43.00
CA ILE A 87 -6.09 8.01 42.18
C ILE A 87 -5.90 6.60 41.63
N TYR A 88 -6.16 5.56 42.44
CA TYR A 88 -6.12 4.17 41.98
C TYR A 88 -7.13 3.91 40.86
N PHE A 89 -8.37 4.39 40.99
CA PHE A 89 -9.40 4.20 39.98
C PHE A 89 -9.09 4.95 38.68
N ILE A 90 -8.64 6.21 38.77
CA ILE A 90 -8.27 7.03 37.60
C ILE A 90 -7.07 6.42 36.87
N SER A 91 -6.01 6.05 37.58
CA SER A 91 -4.82 5.43 36.96
C SER A 91 -5.15 4.11 36.26
N PHE A 92 -6.02 3.29 36.85
CA PHE A 92 -6.52 2.08 36.21
C PHE A 92 -7.32 2.38 34.92
N LEU A 93 -8.23 3.35 34.94
CA LEU A 93 -9.00 3.75 33.76
C LEU A 93 -8.11 4.29 32.63
N LEU A 94 -7.08 5.08 32.99
CA LEU A 94 -6.11 5.59 32.01
C LEU A 94 -5.27 4.46 31.42
N LEU A 95 -4.81 3.52 32.24
CA LEU A 95 -4.02 2.38 31.79
C LEU A 95 -4.83 1.49 30.83
N VAL A 96 -6.04 1.07 31.21
CA VAL A 96 -6.90 0.27 30.34
C VAL A 96 -7.29 1.04 29.08
N GLY A 97 -7.64 2.33 29.22
CA GLY A 97 -7.96 3.19 28.09
C GLY A 97 -6.80 3.34 27.11
N PHE A 98 -5.57 3.46 27.61
CA PHE A 98 -4.36 3.52 26.79
C PHE A 98 -4.12 2.23 26.03
N PHE A 99 -4.25 1.07 26.69
CA PHE A 99 -4.12 -0.23 26.01
C PHE A 99 -5.17 -0.44 24.92
N VAL A 100 -6.43 -0.10 25.18
CA VAL A 100 -7.51 -0.22 24.18
C VAL A 100 -7.26 0.70 22.99
N LEU A 101 -6.84 1.95 23.24
CA LEU A 101 -6.51 2.90 22.16
C LEU A 101 -5.32 2.40 21.33
N ASN A 102 -4.26 1.90 21.96
CA ASN A 102 -3.10 1.39 21.25
C ASN A 102 -3.43 0.12 20.45
N MET A 103 -4.25 -0.77 21.01
CA MET A 103 -4.73 -1.95 20.28
C MET A 103 -5.59 -1.54 19.07
N PHE A 104 -6.47 -0.55 19.24
CA PHE A 104 -7.30 -0.03 18.16
C PHE A 104 -6.46 0.60 17.05
N VAL A 105 -5.51 1.47 17.40
CA VAL A 105 -4.56 2.05 16.43
C VAL A 105 -3.77 0.94 15.73
N GLY A 106 -3.32 -0.08 16.45
CA GLY A 106 -2.65 -1.24 15.88
C GLY A 106 -3.47 -1.93 14.79
N VAL A 107 -4.74 -2.24 15.07
CA VAL A 107 -5.67 -2.86 14.10
C VAL A 107 -5.94 -1.95 12.89
N VAL A 108 -6.17 -0.66 13.13
CA VAL A 108 -6.42 0.31 12.06
C VAL A 108 -5.20 0.46 11.15
N VAL A 109 -4.00 0.57 11.73
CA VAL A 109 -2.75 0.66 10.99
C VAL A 109 -2.49 -0.63 10.22
N GLU A 110 -2.71 -1.80 10.82
CA GLU A 110 -2.57 -3.09 10.12
C GLU A 110 -3.51 -3.19 8.92
N ASN A 111 -4.77 -2.79 9.07
CA ASN A 111 -5.74 -2.76 7.97
C ASN A 111 -5.35 -1.76 6.88
N PHE A 112 -4.84 -0.59 7.25
CA PHE A 112 -4.36 0.39 6.29
C PHE A 112 -3.16 -0.13 5.50
N HIS A 113 -2.21 -0.79 6.17
CA HIS A 113 -1.05 -1.42 5.54
C HIS A 113 -1.49 -2.52 4.57
N LYS A 114 -2.41 -3.40 4.98
CA LYS A 114 -2.99 -4.44 4.11
C LYS A 114 -3.65 -3.85 2.85
N CYS A 115 -4.42 -2.78 3.00
CA CYS A 115 -5.07 -2.09 1.89
C CYS A 115 -4.04 -1.48 0.92
N LYS A 116 -3.04 -0.78 1.46
CA LYS A 116 -1.95 -0.20 0.67
C LYS A 116 -1.19 -1.27 -0.12
N GLU A 117 -0.84 -2.38 0.52
CA GLU A 117 -0.14 -3.50 -0.15
C GLU A 117 -0.99 -4.15 -1.23
N ALA A 118 -2.28 -4.35 -1.00
CA ALA A 118 -3.20 -4.89 -1.99
C ALA A 118 -3.27 -3.98 -3.23
N LEU A 119 -3.41 -2.66 -3.02
CA LEU A 119 -3.43 -1.68 -4.10
C LEU A 119 -2.11 -1.67 -4.90
N GLU A 120 -0.96 -1.70 -4.21
CA GLU A 120 0.34 -1.77 -4.88
C GLU A 120 0.50 -3.04 -5.72
N LYS A 121 0.03 -4.20 -5.23
CA LYS A 121 0.04 -5.47 -5.98
C LYS A 121 -0.84 -5.36 -7.22
N GLU A 122 -2.07 -4.88 -7.10
CA GLU A 122 -2.97 -4.69 -8.24
C GLU A 122 -2.37 -3.74 -9.30
N MET A 123 -1.75 -2.64 -8.88
CA MET A 123 -1.10 -1.71 -9.80
C MET A 123 0.07 -2.37 -10.54
N ARG A 124 0.87 -3.19 -9.84
CA ARG A 124 1.98 -3.94 -10.44
C ARG A 124 1.48 -4.98 -11.43
N GLU A 125 0.40 -5.68 -11.12
CA GLU A 125 -0.24 -6.66 -12.01
C GLU A 125 -0.81 -6.00 -13.26
N LYS A 126 -1.61 -4.95 -13.10
CA LYS A 126 -2.13 -4.14 -14.23
C LYS A 126 -1.00 -3.60 -15.11
N ALA A 127 0.12 -3.18 -14.51
CA ALA A 127 1.29 -2.74 -15.27
C ALA A 127 1.97 -3.90 -16.03
N ARG A 128 2.06 -5.10 -15.45
CA ARG A 128 2.58 -6.31 -16.10
C ARG A 128 1.70 -6.75 -17.27
N GLU A 129 0.38 -6.78 -17.07
CA GLU A 129 -0.58 -7.10 -18.13
C GLU A 129 -0.50 -6.11 -19.29
N LYS A 130 -0.46 -4.80 -19.00
CA LYS A 130 -0.24 -3.76 -20.03
C LYS A 130 1.06 -3.98 -20.80
N ARG A 131 2.16 -4.38 -20.13
CA ARG A 131 3.43 -4.72 -20.77
C ARG A 131 3.32 -5.96 -21.66
N LEU A 132 2.65 -7.01 -21.18
CA LEU A 132 2.44 -8.25 -21.94
C LEU A 132 1.58 -8.00 -23.18
N GLN A 133 0.47 -7.24 -23.03
CA GLN A 133 -0.37 -6.85 -24.16
C GLN A 133 0.40 -6.07 -25.22
N ARG A 134 1.30 -5.15 -24.81
CA ARG A 134 2.17 -4.42 -25.75
C ARG A 134 3.11 -5.37 -26.51
N LYS A 135 3.72 -6.35 -25.82
CA LYS A 135 4.57 -7.37 -26.46
C LYS A 135 3.79 -8.23 -27.46
N LEU A 136 2.61 -8.72 -27.09
CA LEU A 136 1.75 -9.52 -27.98
C LEU A 136 1.28 -8.73 -29.21
N LYS A 137 0.88 -7.46 -29.02
CA LYS A 137 0.52 -6.57 -30.15
C LYS A 137 1.70 -6.37 -31.10
N ARG A 138 2.92 -6.21 -30.57
CA ARG A 138 4.13 -6.07 -31.38
C ARG A 138 4.45 -7.36 -32.16
N GLN A 139 4.37 -8.52 -31.53
CA GLN A 139 4.57 -9.81 -32.20
C GLN A 139 3.56 -10.03 -33.35
N LYS A 140 2.27 -9.78 -33.11
CA LYS A 140 1.23 -9.86 -34.15
C LYS A 140 1.51 -8.90 -35.31
N TYR A 141 1.99 -7.69 -35.03
CA TYR A 141 2.36 -6.73 -36.07
C TYR A 141 3.55 -7.24 -36.90
N GLU A 142 4.62 -7.70 -36.26
CA GLU A 142 5.80 -8.25 -36.93
C GLU A 142 5.46 -9.46 -37.81
N GLU A 143 4.61 -10.36 -37.33
CA GLU A 143 4.10 -11.51 -38.10
C GLU A 143 3.29 -11.06 -39.33
N SER A 144 2.40 -10.07 -39.17
CA SER A 144 1.61 -9.52 -40.27
C SER A 144 2.47 -8.85 -41.36
N VAL A 145 3.58 -8.21 -40.96
CA VAL A 145 4.55 -7.59 -41.88
C VAL A 145 5.40 -8.65 -42.57
N ALA A 146 5.86 -9.67 -41.85
CA ALA A 146 6.60 -10.80 -42.43
C ALA A 146 5.74 -11.57 -43.45
N GLY A 147 4.46 -11.78 -43.16
CA GLY A 147 3.49 -12.35 -44.09
C GLY A 147 3.33 -11.51 -45.36
N ARG A 148 3.23 -10.17 -45.23
CA ARG A 148 3.24 -9.25 -46.38
C ARG A 148 4.54 -9.31 -47.18
N LYS A 149 5.72 -9.29 -46.54
CA LYS A 149 7.02 -9.41 -47.23
C LYS A 149 7.17 -10.74 -47.99
N LYS A 150 6.69 -11.86 -47.43
CA LYS A 150 6.65 -13.15 -48.13
C LYS A 150 5.79 -13.07 -49.40
N LYS A 151 4.64 -12.39 -49.36
CA LYS A 151 3.83 -12.14 -50.57
C LYS A 151 4.49 -11.21 -51.58
N VAL A 152 5.30 -10.24 -51.12
CA VAL A 152 5.98 -9.26 -51.98
C VAL A 152 7.27 -9.81 -52.64
N LYS A 153 7.74 -11.01 -52.30
CA LYS A 153 8.93 -11.60 -52.93
C LYS A 153 8.61 -12.53 -54.11
N LYS A 154 8.50 -11.95 -55.30
CA LYS A 154 9.05 -12.50 -56.54
C LYS A 154 9.43 -11.36 -57.51
N ASN A 155 10.21 -10.38 -57.04
CA ASN A 155 10.85 -9.46 -57.97
C ASN A 155 11.92 -10.24 -58.71
N GLN A 156 11.61 -10.52 -59.96
CA GLN A 156 12.48 -11.17 -60.92
C GLN A 156 13.82 -10.42 -60.95
N PRO A 157 14.96 -11.12 -60.80
CA PRO A 157 16.27 -10.46 -60.81
C PRO A 157 16.49 -9.72 -62.15
N TYR A 158 17.14 -8.56 -62.12
CA TYR A 158 17.14 -7.62 -63.26
C TYR A 158 17.76 -8.19 -64.55
N TRP A 159 18.61 -9.22 -64.45
CA TRP A 159 19.26 -9.92 -65.56
C TRP A 159 18.38 -10.98 -66.24
N HIS A 160 17.14 -11.19 -65.79
CA HIS A 160 16.31 -12.27 -66.33
C HIS A 160 15.99 -12.11 -67.83
N ASN A 161 16.06 -10.91 -68.40
CA ASN A 161 15.81 -10.66 -69.81
C ASN A 161 17.10 -10.37 -70.61
N TYR A 162 18.25 -10.86 -70.16
CA TYR A 162 19.50 -10.69 -70.91
C TYR A 162 19.55 -11.62 -72.12
N GLY A 163 19.73 -11.06 -73.32
CA GLY A 163 20.03 -11.84 -74.52
C GLY A 163 21.41 -12.51 -74.44
N THR A 164 21.64 -13.55 -75.23
CA THR A 164 22.81 -14.44 -75.17
C THR A 164 24.16 -13.69 -75.15
N THR A 165 24.30 -12.63 -75.95
CA THR A 165 25.52 -11.79 -76.00
C THR A 165 25.71 -10.96 -74.74
N ARG A 166 24.63 -10.38 -74.19
CA ARG A 166 24.66 -9.63 -72.93
C ARG A 166 24.95 -10.52 -71.72
N MET A 167 24.45 -11.76 -71.74
CA MET A 167 24.68 -12.72 -70.66
C MET A 167 26.14 -13.18 -70.61
N PHE A 168 26.76 -13.37 -71.78
CA PHE A 168 28.19 -13.67 -71.90
C PHE A 168 29.08 -12.53 -71.37
N LEU A 169 28.83 -11.28 -71.80
CA LEU A 169 29.56 -10.11 -71.30
C LEU A 169 29.44 -9.94 -69.79
N ASN A 170 28.24 -10.17 -69.24
CA ASN A 170 28.04 -10.13 -67.80
C ASN A 170 28.84 -11.23 -67.09
N GLY A 171 28.91 -12.44 -67.66
CA GLY A 171 29.74 -13.53 -67.15
C GLY A 171 31.24 -13.20 -67.16
N VAL A 172 31.70 -12.46 -68.17
CA VAL A 172 33.10 -12.00 -68.26
C VAL A 172 33.39 -10.91 -67.21
N VAL A 173 32.53 -9.89 -67.13
CA VAL A 173 32.70 -8.75 -66.21
C VAL A 173 32.54 -9.12 -64.74
N THR A 174 31.71 -10.12 -64.44
CA THR A 174 31.54 -10.61 -63.06
C THR A 174 32.49 -11.74 -62.69
N SER A 175 33.41 -12.11 -63.60
CA SER A 175 34.40 -13.15 -63.33
C SER A 175 35.54 -12.61 -62.48
N LYS A 176 35.97 -13.40 -61.48
CA LYS A 176 37.10 -13.05 -60.62
C LYS A 176 38.40 -12.82 -61.39
N TYR A 177 38.56 -13.46 -62.56
CA TYR A 177 39.74 -13.32 -63.41
C TYR A 177 39.84 -11.95 -64.08
N PHE A 178 38.70 -11.30 -64.37
CA PHE A 178 38.67 -9.95 -64.92
C PHE A 178 39.15 -8.91 -63.89
N ASP A 179 38.71 -9.03 -62.65
CA ASP A 179 39.17 -8.18 -61.54
C ASP A 179 40.67 -8.38 -61.26
N LEU A 180 41.17 -9.62 -61.32
CA LEU A 180 42.60 -9.95 -61.21
C LEU A 180 43.42 -9.34 -62.36
N ALA A 181 42.89 -9.32 -63.58
CA ALA A 181 43.55 -8.70 -64.73
C ALA A 181 43.60 -7.17 -64.62
N ILE A 182 42.52 -6.53 -64.14
CA ILE A 182 42.53 -5.09 -63.83
C ILE A 182 43.57 -4.78 -62.75
N ALA A 183 43.60 -5.57 -61.67
CA ALA A 183 44.57 -5.39 -60.60
C ALA A 183 46.02 -5.53 -61.10
N ALA A 184 46.31 -6.53 -61.94
CA ALA A 184 47.64 -6.73 -62.52
C ALA A 184 48.07 -5.57 -63.43
N VAL A 185 47.17 -5.02 -64.25
CA VAL A 185 47.47 -3.86 -65.11
C VAL A 185 47.73 -2.59 -64.30
N ILE A 186 47.00 -2.39 -63.20
CA ILE A 186 47.24 -1.27 -62.28
C ILE A 186 48.63 -1.40 -61.62
N GLU A 187 49.03 -2.60 -61.23
CA GLU A 187 50.36 -2.86 -60.66
C GLU A 187 51.50 -2.68 -61.68
N GLU A 188 51.28 -3.02 -62.95
CA GLU A 188 52.25 -2.85 -64.03
C GLU A 188 52.47 -1.37 -64.40
N GLN A 189 51.40 -0.55 -64.39
CA GLN A 189 51.51 0.91 -64.54
C GLN A 189 52.12 1.57 -63.30
N SER A 190 51.86 1.05 -62.10
CA SER A 190 52.46 1.56 -60.86
C SER A 190 53.95 1.21 -60.73
N SER A 191 54.43 0.12 -61.35
CA SER A 191 55.84 -0.28 -61.31
C SER A 191 56.68 0.44 -62.37
N GLY A 192 56.10 0.85 -63.51
CA GLY A 192 56.75 1.70 -64.50
C GLY A 192 57.02 3.15 -64.04
N PHE A 193 56.30 3.65 -63.03
CA PHE A 193 56.44 5.03 -62.55
C PHE A 193 57.51 5.23 -61.45
N LYS A 194 58.15 4.15 -60.97
CA LYS A 194 59.20 4.22 -59.93
C LYS A 194 60.61 4.53 -60.45
N GLY A 195 60.73 4.91 -61.73
CA GLY A 195 62.01 5.17 -62.42
C GLY A 195 62.38 6.64 -62.65
N SER A 196 61.71 7.63 -62.03
CA SER A 196 62.10 9.04 -62.17
C SER A 196 61.55 9.93 -61.04
N GLY A 197 62.44 10.32 -60.12
CA GLY A 197 62.55 11.71 -59.63
C GLY A 197 61.47 12.32 -58.72
N HIS A 198 61.87 12.54 -57.46
CA HIS A 198 61.53 13.68 -56.58
C HIS A 198 60.11 13.83 -55.96
N ALA A 199 60.10 13.68 -54.63
CA ALA A 199 59.38 14.45 -53.60
C ALA A 199 57.91 14.86 -53.81
N GLY A 200 57.03 14.43 -52.90
CA GLY A 200 55.73 15.08 -52.70
C GLY A 200 54.72 14.28 -51.89
N HIS A 201 54.72 14.50 -50.58
CA HIS A 201 53.65 14.16 -49.65
C HIS A 201 52.34 14.90 -50.03
N ILE A 202 51.27 14.20 -50.46
CA ILE A 202 49.86 14.64 -50.44
C ILE A 202 49.03 13.35 -50.31
N THR A 203 48.58 12.95 -49.11
CA THR A 203 47.19 13.07 -48.58
C THR A 203 46.10 12.60 -49.59
N ASN A 204 45.01 11.92 -49.26
CA ASN A 204 44.28 11.69 -48.02
C ASN A 204 43.28 10.53 -48.27
N SER A 205 43.15 9.64 -47.30
CA SER A 205 41.92 9.52 -46.49
C SER A 205 40.60 9.95 -47.17
N CYS A 206 39.91 9.06 -47.90
CA CYS A 206 38.48 9.26 -48.25
C CYS A 206 37.77 8.01 -48.81
N TRP A 207 37.94 6.81 -48.22
CA TRP A 207 37.25 5.61 -48.74
C TRP A 207 36.70 4.64 -47.69
N LEU A 208 36.55 5.06 -46.43
CA LEU A 208 35.80 4.28 -45.44
C LEU A 208 34.86 5.18 -44.64
N ALA A 209 33.69 5.45 -45.23
CA ALA A 209 32.45 5.80 -44.56
C ALA A 209 31.30 5.14 -45.34
#